data_AF-A0A7S4SE69-F1
#
_entry.id   AF-A0A7S4SE69-F1
#
_cell.length_a   1.000
_cell.length_b   1.000
_cell.length_c   1.000
_cell.angle_alpha   90.00
_cell.angle_beta   90.00
_cell.angle_gamma   90.00
#
_symmetry.space_group_name_H-M   'P 1'
#
loop_
_entity.id
_entity.type
_entity.pdbx_description
1 polymer ?
#
loop_
_entity_poly.entity_id
_entity_poly.type
_entity_poly.pdbx_seq_one_letter_code
_entity_poly.pdbx_strand_id
1 'polypeptide(L)'
;MDVGNPFAFCHIHNLKSIDVNAFDECGPSVVFASPGMFQSGVSRQLFDRWATDPKNGVLIAGYAVENTLAKEIMNQPKEVVTMEGRIQPLSCLVDYVSFSAHVDFMQNRNFIQKVDPKHIILVHGQKDEMGRLMSALMLQYNHMPKEKRPTITMPPNLQEVKLKFARRRSAKVMGSLADREKEPREGESVSGILVTQNFNSKIVSPEDLPTYTQLRVGSVSSRLHVPFVGQVSTLRLFLNEMFTGVIETENEEEKGHDGNAIVTFSFHEDQVR
;
A
#
# COMPACT_ATOMS: atom_id res chain seq x y z
N MET A 1 -6.50 45.29 3.05
CA MET A 1 -6.71 44.75 4.41
C MET A 1 -5.40 44.12 4.80
N ASP A 2 -4.66 44.74 5.74
CA ASP A 2 -3.47 44.10 6.30
C ASP A 2 -3.94 42.89 7.10
N VAL A 3 -3.79 41.71 6.50
CA VAL A 3 -4.11 40.44 7.14
C VAL A 3 -2.99 40.18 8.14
N GLY A 4 -3.18 40.67 9.37
CA GLY A 4 -2.22 40.47 10.45
C GLY A 4 -1.91 38.99 10.67
N ASN A 5 -0.64 38.67 10.89
CA ASN A 5 -0.19 37.30 11.09
C ASN A 5 -0.73 36.77 12.45
N PRO A 6 -1.59 35.74 12.47
CA PRO A 6 -2.16 35.21 13.70
C PRO A 6 -1.13 34.54 14.63
N PHE A 7 0.07 34.24 14.12
CA PHE A 7 1.17 33.68 14.91
C PHE A 7 2.09 34.76 15.50
N ALA A 8 1.91 36.03 15.13
CA ALA A 8 2.60 37.16 15.74
C ALA A 8 1.84 37.63 16.98
N PHE A 9 2.01 36.89 18.08
CA PHE A 9 1.26 37.16 19.31
C PHE A 9 1.66 38.49 19.95
N CYS A 10 0.66 39.31 20.30
CA CYS A 10 0.87 40.61 20.96
C CYS A 10 0.96 40.50 22.50
N HIS A 11 0.36 39.46 23.08
CA HIS A 11 0.22 39.29 24.54
C HIS A 11 0.81 37.97 25.06
N ILE A 12 1.40 37.15 24.18
CA ILE A 12 2.02 35.88 24.56
C ILE A 12 3.52 36.04 24.47
N HIS A 13 4.20 35.76 25.57
CA HIS A 13 5.65 35.84 25.67
C HIS A 13 6.24 34.46 25.90
N ASN A 14 7.30 34.13 25.15
CA ASN A 14 8.00 32.85 25.33
C ASN A 14 8.89 32.90 26.57
N LEU A 15 8.64 31.99 27.50
CA LEU A 15 9.51 31.78 28.65
C LEU A 15 10.69 30.88 28.25
N LYS A 16 11.90 31.45 28.18
CA LYS A 16 13.10 30.76 27.67
C LYS A 16 13.87 29.98 28.72
N SER A 17 13.65 30.22 30.01
CA SER A 17 14.39 29.56 31.09
C SER A 17 13.48 28.61 31.88
N ILE A 18 14.01 27.40 32.11
CA ILE A 18 13.45 26.33 32.96
C ILE A 18 13.48 26.68 34.44
N ASP A 19 14.11 27.80 34.82
CA ASP A 19 14.24 28.17 36.22
C ASP A 19 12.91 28.75 36.75
N VAL A 20 12.05 27.85 37.24
CA VAL A 20 10.77 28.15 37.90
C VAL A 20 10.96 29.11 39.09
N ASN A 21 12.19 29.23 39.61
CA ASN A 21 12.55 30.17 40.67
C ASN A 21 12.85 31.58 40.18
N ALA A 22 13.16 31.76 38.89
CA ALA A 22 13.39 33.07 38.27
C ALA A 22 12.11 33.71 37.73
N PHE A 23 11.00 32.97 37.72
CA PHE A 23 9.68 33.50 37.40
C PHE A 23 9.11 34.16 38.65
N ASP A 24 9.02 35.49 38.63
CA ASP A 24 8.44 36.27 39.71
C ASP A 24 6.90 36.09 39.70
N GLU A 25 6.38 35.35 40.68
CA GLU A 25 4.96 34.98 40.80
C GLU A 25 4.09 36.14 41.33
N CYS A 26 4.36 37.36 40.88
CA CYS A 26 3.62 38.55 41.29
C CYS A 26 2.28 38.65 40.54
N GLY A 27 1.27 37.94 41.04
CA GLY A 27 -0.14 38.08 40.65
C GLY A 27 -0.68 37.00 39.70
N PRO A 28 -1.94 37.15 39.24
CA PRO A 28 -2.59 36.17 38.38
C PRO A 28 -1.86 36.04 37.03
N SER A 29 -1.52 34.80 36.64
CA SER A 29 -0.87 34.51 35.37
C SER A 29 -1.44 33.25 34.71
N VAL A 30 -1.27 33.13 33.40
CA VAL A 30 -1.63 31.94 32.62
C VAL A 30 -0.37 31.41 31.96
N VAL A 31 -0.01 30.16 32.29
CA VAL A 31 1.21 29.53 31.78
C VAL A 31 0.86 28.30 30.95
N PHE A 32 1.31 28.31 29.70
CA PHE A 32 1.26 27.15 28.82
C PHE A 32 2.57 26.37 28.97
N ALA A 33 2.50 25.19 29.59
CA ALA A 33 3.68 24.38 29.87
C ALA A 33 3.56 22.98 29.26
N SER A 34 4.67 22.49 28.72
CA SER A 34 4.83 21.12 28.24
C SER A 34 5.56 20.27 29.27
N PRO A 35 5.34 18.94 29.28
CA PRO A 35 4.39 18.13 28.51
C PRO A 35 2.96 18.16 29.10
N GLY A 36 1.94 17.99 28.25
CA GLY A 36 0.53 18.07 28.66
C GLY A 36 0.02 16.94 29.57
N MET A 37 0.83 15.90 29.82
CA MET A 37 0.46 14.76 30.68
C MET A 37 1.10 14.79 32.08
N PHE A 38 1.82 15.87 32.42
CA PHE A 38 2.47 16.11 33.73
C PHE A 38 3.43 14.99 34.20
N GLN A 39 4.01 14.23 33.27
CA GLN A 39 4.95 13.17 33.62
C GLN A 39 6.30 13.71 34.13
N SER A 40 6.75 14.83 33.59
CA SER A 40 8.04 15.46 33.89
C SER A 40 8.06 16.91 33.41
N GLY A 41 9.19 17.61 33.54
CA GLY A 41 9.40 18.92 32.93
C GLY A 41 8.67 20.07 33.64
N VAL A 42 8.57 21.20 32.94
CA VAL A 42 8.09 22.47 33.50
C VAL A 42 6.62 22.39 33.91
N SER A 43 5.77 21.70 33.13
CA SER A 43 4.35 21.53 33.49
C SER A 43 4.18 20.82 34.83
N ARG A 44 4.99 19.80 35.09
CA ARG A 44 4.97 19.05 36.35
C ARG A 44 5.52 19.86 37.51
N GLN A 45 6.62 20.59 37.31
CA GLN A 45 7.20 21.44 38.36
C GLN A 45 6.23 22.55 38.80
N LEU A 46 5.56 23.19 37.85
CA LEU A 46 4.54 24.20 38.13
C LEU A 46 3.31 23.59 38.80
N PHE A 47 2.85 22.42 38.33
CA PHE A 47 1.75 21.71 38.97
C PHE A 47 2.06 21.36 40.42
N ASP A 48 3.24 20.78 40.70
CA ASP A 48 3.63 20.40 42.05
C ASP A 48 3.66 21.64 42.99
N ARG A 49 4.06 22.81 42.49
CA ARG A 49 4.07 24.07 43.26
C ARG A 49 2.67 24.65 43.49
N TRP A 50 1.77 24.56 42.52
CA TRP A 50 0.48 25.25 42.53
C TRP A 50 -0.70 24.40 42.99
N ALA A 51 -0.56 23.07 43.03
CA ALA A 51 -1.65 22.14 43.32
C ALA A 51 -2.28 22.29 44.72
N THR A 52 -1.56 22.86 45.68
CA THR A 52 -2.02 23.01 47.08
C THR A 52 -2.86 24.26 47.34
N ASP A 53 -2.86 25.24 46.43
CA ASP A 53 -3.64 26.49 46.59
C ASP A 53 -4.98 26.39 45.84
N PRO A 54 -6.13 26.55 46.52
CA PRO A 54 -7.45 26.52 45.88
C PRO A 54 -7.75 27.70 44.94
N LYS A 55 -6.94 28.76 44.94
CA LYS A 55 -7.05 29.87 43.98
C LYS A 55 -6.47 29.52 42.61
N ASN A 56 -5.65 28.47 42.55
CA ASN A 56 -5.04 28.00 41.31
C ASN A 56 -5.97 27.03 40.59
N GLY A 57 -5.75 26.90 39.28
CA GLY A 57 -6.46 25.93 38.45
C GLY A 57 -5.55 25.35 37.39
N VAL A 58 -5.81 24.09 37.04
CA VAL A 58 -5.18 23.38 35.93
C VAL A 58 -6.24 23.02 34.90
N LEU A 59 -5.99 23.41 33.65
CA LEU A 59 -6.85 23.11 32.52
C LEU A 59 -6.17 22.08 31.63
N ILE A 60 -6.78 20.91 31.49
CA ILE A 60 -6.31 19.85 30.62
C ILE A 60 -7.01 19.98 29.27
N ALA A 61 -6.25 20.40 28.26
CA ALA A 61 -6.78 20.71 26.93
C ALA A 61 -6.79 19.52 25.95
N GLY A 62 -6.09 18.43 26.26
CA GLY A 62 -5.87 17.30 25.35
C GLY A 62 -6.15 15.94 25.98
N TYR A 63 -6.20 14.90 25.15
CA TYR A 63 -6.47 13.54 25.62
C TYR A 63 -5.39 13.05 26.60
N ALA A 64 -5.80 12.71 27.83
CA ALA A 64 -4.94 12.10 28.83
C ALA A 64 -4.96 10.57 28.70
N VAL A 65 -3.78 9.98 28.54
CA VAL A 65 -3.61 8.52 28.44
C VAL A 65 -3.72 7.91 29.84
N GLU A 66 -4.23 6.67 29.93
CA GLU A 66 -4.25 5.91 31.17
C GLU A 66 -2.85 5.80 31.81
N ASN A 67 -2.81 5.75 33.14
CA ASN A 67 -1.57 5.73 33.94
C ASN A 67 -0.69 6.99 33.81
N THR A 68 -1.28 8.13 33.45
CA THR A 68 -0.61 9.44 33.51
C THR A 68 -1.18 10.28 34.63
N LEU A 69 -0.37 11.20 35.18
CA LEU A 69 -0.83 12.11 36.24
C LEU A 69 -2.01 12.96 35.77
N ALA A 70 -2.01 13.40 34.50
CA ALA A 70 -3.15 14.12 33.92
C ALA A 70 -4.46 13.32 34.02
N LYS A 71 -4.43 12.00 33.79
CA LYS A 71 -5.63 11.16 33.90
C LYS A 71 -6.03 10.91 35.35
N GLU A 72 -5.05 10.78 36.24
CA GLU A 72 -5.28 10.61 37.68
C GLU A 72 -5.98 11.82 38.29
N ILE A 73 -5.49 13.03 38.02
CA ILE A 73 -6.05 14.27 38.60
C ILE A 73 -7.44 14.61 38.06
N MET A 74 -7.81 14.11 36.88
CA MET A 74 -9.19 14.24 36.35
C MET A 74 -10.23 13.55 37.25
N ASN A 75 -9.83 12.53 38.01
CA ASN A 75 -10.71 11.88 38.99
C ASN A 75 -10.77 12.63 40.33
N GLN A 76 -10.10 13.78 40.45
CA GLN A 76 -10.04 14.63 41.63
C GLN A 76 -9.67 13.86 42.92
N PRO A 77 -8.50 13.19 42.95
CA PRO A 77 -8.01 12.55 44.18
C PRO A 77 -7.75 13.61 45.26
N LYS A 78 -7.85 13.21 46.54
CA LYS A 78 -7.58 14.14 47.66
C LYS A 78 -6.11 14.53 47.77
N GLU A 79 -5.23 13.64 47.33
CA GLU A 79 -3.79 13.79 47.45
C GLU A 79 -3.12 13.33 46.15
N VAL A 80 -1.99 13.96 45.82
CA VAL A 80 -1.17 13.64 44.65
C VAL A 80 0.29 13.49 45.06
N VAL A 81 1.02 12.62 44.36
CA VAL A 81 2.45 12.40 44.60
C VAL A 81 3.27 13.34 43.72
N THR A 82 4.15 14.13 44.33
CA THR A 82 5.11 15.02 43.66
C THR A 82 6.25 14.25 43.00
N MET A 83 7.03 14.89 42.12
CA MET A 83 8.22 14.23 41.54
C MET A 83 9.26 13.80 42.58
N GLU A 84 9.30 14.49 43.72
CA GLU A 84 10.19 14.17 44.84
C GLU A 84 9.68 12.99 45.70
N GLY A 85 8.52 12.41 45.36
CA GLY A 85 7.90 11.31 46.11
C GLY A 85 7.14 11.77 47.36
N ARG A 86 6.98 13.08 47.58
CA ARG A 86 6.16 13.62 48.67
C ARG A 86 4.68 13.62 48.29
N ILE A 87 3.83 13.34 49.25
CA ILE A 87 2.38 13.40 49.10
C ILE A 87 1.92 14.82 49.47
N GLN A 88 1.10 15.44 48.62
CA GLN A 88 0.52 16.76 48.87
C GLN A 88 -0.98 16.80 48.58
N PRO A 89 -1.75 17.65 49.28
CA PRO A 89 -3.18 17.79 49.02
C PRO A 89 -3.44 18.43 47.66
N LEU A 90 -4.40 17.90 46.91
CA LEU A 90 -4.89 18.50 45.67
C LEU A 90 -6.05 19.44 46.01
N SER A 91 -5.78 20.75 46.06
CA SER A 91 -6.79 21.78 46.38
C SER A 91 -7.12 22.68 45.18
N CYS A 92 -6.26 22.72 44.16
CA CYS A 92 -6.51 23.51 42.96
C CYS A 92 -7.69 22.97 42.13
N LEU A 93 -8.31 23.84 41.33
CA LEU A 93 -9.38 23.45 40.41
C LEU A 93 -8.80 22.62 39.26
N VAL A 94 -9.36 21.44 38.99
CA VAL A 94 -8.99 20.61 37.83
C VAL A 94 -10.15 20.56 36.86
N ASP A 95 -9.98 21.17 35.68
CA ASP A 95 -10.96 21.15 34.60
C ASP A 95 -10.39 20.52 33.33
N TYR A 96 -11.27 19.85 32.58
CA TYR A 96 -10.94 19.21 31.31
C TYR A 96 -11.78 19.81 30.20
N VAL A 97 -11.11 20.38 29.20
CA VAL A 97 -11.74 20.90 27.99
C VAL A 97 -11.06 20.27 26.78
N SER A 98 -11.78 19.37 26.11
CA SER A 98 -11.23 18.67 24.95
C SER A 98 -11.07 19.61 23.75
N PHE A 99 -9.85 20.07 23.50
CA PHE A 99 -9.41 20.64 22.21
C PHE A 99 -8.78 19.57 21.32
N SER A 100 -9.31 18.35 21.40
CA SER A 100 -8.87 17.26 20.56
C SER A 100 -9.31 17.51 19.13
N ALA A 101 -8.37 17.61 18.19
CA ALA A 101 -8.64 17.58 16.76
C ALA A 101 -9.03 16.18 16.25
N HIS A 102 -9.66 15.38 17.11
CA HIS A 102 -10.16 14.05 16.78
C HIS A 102 -11.58 14.16 16.24
N VAL A 103 -11.87 13.33 15.24
CA VAL A 103 -13.20 13.28 14.63
C VAL A 103 -14.22 12.70 15.60
N ASP A 104 -15.42 13.27 15.60
CA ASP A 104 -16.54 12.70 16.33
C ASP A 104 -17.12 11.47 15.60
N PHE A 105 -18.06 10.78 16.26
CA PHE A 105 -18.75 9.62 15.68
C PHE A 105 -19.46 9.95 14.36
N MET A 106 -20.12 11.12 14.27
CA MET A 106 -20.91 11.49 13.10
C MET A 106 -20.03 11.79 11.89
N GLN A 107 -18.93 12.51 12.09
CA GLN A 107 -17.90 12.78 11.09
C GLN A 107 -17.25 11.49 10.60
N ASN A 108 -16.87 10.61 11.53
CA ASN A 108 -16.25 9.33 11.19
C ASN A 108 -17.22 8.42 10.41
N ARG A 109 -18.47 8.31 10.88
CA ARG A 109 -19.53 7.60 10.17
C ARG A 109 -19.75 8.14 8.75
N ASN A 110 -19.87 9.46 8.60
CA ASN A 110 -20.06 10.10 7.31
C ASN A 110 -18.88 9.85 6.37
N PHE A 111 -17.66 9.84 6.90
CA PHE A 111 -16.45 9.53 6.14
C PHE A 111 -16.47 8.08 5.62
N ILE A 112 -16.74 7.11 6.51
CA ILE A 112 -16.80 5.69 6.14
C ILE A 112 -17.90 5.46 5.09
N GLN A 113 -19.06 6.10 5.23
CA GLN A 113 -20.16 5.99 4.25
C GLN A 113 -19.80 6.57 2.88
N LYS A 114 -19.03 7.66 2.82
CA LYS A 114 -18.60 8.26 1.55
C LYS A 114 -17.56 7.43 0.83
N VAL A 115 -16.67 6.78 1.58
CA VAL A 115 -15.61 5.93 1.02
C VAL A 115 -16.14 4.56 0.57
N ASP A 116 -17.20 4.06 1.22
CA ASP A 116 -17.77 2.72 1.01
C ASP A 116 -16.70 1.59 0.95
N PRO A 117 -15.84 1.47 1.98
CA PRO A 117 -14.74 0.53 1.96
C PRO A 117 -15.22 -0.91 2.17
N LYS A 118 -14.59 -1.89 1.51
CA LYS A 118 -14.89 -3.33 1.73
C LYS A 118 -14.36 -3.88 3.06
N HIS A 119 -13.31 -3.27 3.61
CA HIS A 119 -12.66 -3.67 4.85
C HIS A 119 -12.41 -2.43 5.71
N ILE A 120 -12.85 -2.46 6.97
CA ILE A 120 -12.69 -1.39 7.95
C ILE A 120 -11.88 -1.96 9.12
N ILE A 121 -10.74 -1.34 9.42
CA ILE A 121 -9.84 -1.77 10.50
C ILE A 121 -9.76 -0.63 11.52
N LEU A 122 -10.23 -0.88 12.73
CA LEU A 122 -10.24 0.10 13.82
C LEU A 122 -8.93 0.02 14.61
N VAL A 123 -8.26 1.16 14.76
CA VAL A 123 -6.98 1.32 15.44
C VAL A 123 -6.93 2.67 16.17
N HIS A 124 -5.90 2.91 16.99
CA HIS A 124 -5.64 4.18 17.67
C HIS A 124 -6.85 4.72 18.46
N GLY A 125 -7.49 3.85 19.24
CA GLY A 125 -8.55 4.24 20.16
C GLY A 125 -8.51 3.39 21.43
N GLN A 126 -9.21 3.85 22.47
CA GLN A 126 -9.42 3.04 23.66
C GLN A 126 -10.27 1.80 23.30
N LYS A 127 -9.91 0.64 23.86
CA LYS A 127 -10.53 -0.65 23.54
C LYS A 127 -12.08 -0.62 23.62
N ASP A 128 -12.62 -0.05 24.69
CA ASP A 128 -14.06 -0.04 24.92
C ASP A 128 -14.80 0.92 23.97
N GLU A 129 -14.24 2.11 23.75
CA GLU A 129 -14.80 3.08 22.81
C GLU A 129 -14.72 2.60 21.35
N MET A 130 -13.62 1.94 20.96
CA MET A 130 -13.52 1.27 19.66
C MET A 130 -14.54 0.13 19.55
N GLY A 131 -14.78 -0.63 20.63
CA GLY A 131 -15.81 -1.67 20.66
C GLY A 131 -17.23 -1.11 20.47
N ARG A 132 -17.53 0.06 21.06
CA ARG A 132 -18.80 0.78 20.84
C ARG A 132 -18.93 1.25 19.39
N LEU A 133 -17.88 1.83 18.82
CA LEU A 133 -17.85 2.26 17.42
C LEU A 133 -18.06 1.07 16.47
N MET A 134 -17.36 -0.05 16.71
CA MET A 134 -17.51 -1.29 15.94
C MET A 134 -18.95 -1.80 15.97
N SER A 135 -19.56 -1.85 17.15
CA SER A 135 -20.94 -2.32 17.33
C SER A 135 -21.94 -1.42 16.61
N ALA A 136 -21.77 -0.10 16.69
CA ALA A 136 -22.62 0.87 16.01
C ALA A 136 -22.51 0.74 14.48
N LEU A 137 -21.30 0.57 13.94
CA LEU A 137 -21.09 0.34 12.51
C LEU A 137 -21.71 -0.99 12.06
N MET A 138 -21.51 -2.08 12.82
CA MET A 138 -22.12 -3.38 12.50
C MET A 138 -23.65 -3.31 12.45
N LEU A 139 -24.27 -2.63 13.42
CA LEU A 139 -25.72 -2.43 13.44
C LEU A 139 -26.19 -1.66 12.20
N GLN A 140 -25.46 -0.63 11.80
CA GLN A 140 -25.78 0.14 10.61
C GLN A 140 -25.71 -0.69 9.32
N TYR A 141 -24.68 -1.52 9.18
CA TYR A 141 -24.50 -2.39 8.00
C TYR A 141 -25.37 -3.65 8.01
N ASN A 142 -26.07 -3.95 9.12
CA ASN A 142 -26.99 -5.09 9.17
C ASN A 142 -28.19 -4.95 8.22
N HIS A 143 -28.53 -3.73 7.79
CA HIS A 143 -29.57 -3.52 6.78
C HIS A 143 -29.13 -3.88 5.36
N MET A 144 -27.82 -4.03 5.09
CA MET A 144 -27.32 -4.42 3.77
C MET A 144 -27.34 -5.95 3.56
N PRO A 145 -27.41 -6.42 2.30
CA PRO A 145 -27.19 -7.82 1.95
C PRO A 145 -25.79 -8.29 2.41
N LYS A 146 -25.68 -9.53 2.91
CA LYS A 146 -24.41 -10.06 3.46
C LYS A 146 -23.21 -9.89 2.53
N GLU A 147 -23.42 -9.99 1.22
CA GLU A 147 -22.38 -9.89 0.19
C GLU A 147 -21.78 -8.49 0.03
N LYS A 148 -22.53 -7.44 0.41
CA LYS A 148 -22.08 -6.04 0.34
C LYS A 148 -21.62 -5.49 1.68
N ARG A 149 -21.71 -6.27 2.76
CA ARG A 149 -21.30 -5.80 4.09
C ARG A 149 -19.78 -5.68 4.17
N PRO A 150 -19.25 -4.56 4.67
CA PRO A 150 -17.83 -4.45 4.92
C PRO A 150 -17.40 -5.38 6.04
N THR A 151 -16.19 -5.91 5.97
CA THR A 151 -15.58 -6.62 7.10
C THR A 151 -15.04 -5.59 8.07
N ILE A 152 -15.55 -5.56 9.30
CA ILE A 152 -15.10 -4.64 10.35
C ILE A 152 -14.26 -5.43 11.35
N THR A 153 -13.01 -5.02 11.58
CA THR A 153 -12.09 -5.66 12.52
C THR A 153 -11.48 -4.66 13.49
N MET A 154 -11.21 -5.11 14.72
CA MET A 154 -10.53 -4.37 15.77
C MET A 154 -9.39 -5.25 16.31
N PRO A 155 -8.25 -5.34 15.60
CA PRO A 155 -7.16 -6.20 16.00
C PRO A 155 -6.46 -5.67 17.26
N PRO A 156 -6.21 -6.50 18.28
CA PRO A 156 -5.24 -6.20 19.33
C PRO A 156 -3.82 -6.14 18.77
N ASN A 157 -2.90 -5.60 19.56
CA ASN A 157 -1.48 -5.55 19.20
C ASN A 157 -0.96 -6.96 18.89
N LEU A 158 -0.10 -7.06 17.87
CA LEU A 158 0.49 -8.30 17.35
C LEU A 158 -0.48 -9.26 16.63
N GLN A 159 -1.77 -8.90 16.48
CA GLN A 159 -2.69 -9.71 15.67
C GLN A 159 -2.60 -9.37 14.18
N GLU A 160 -2.29 -10.37 13.36
CA GLU A 160 -2.33 -10.23 11.90
C GLU A 160 -3.77 -10.16 11.35
N VAL A 161 -4.01 -9.22 10.44
CA VAL A 161 -5.26 -9.13 9.67
C VAL A 161 -5.01 -9.60 8.25
N LYS A 162 -5.56 -10.78 7.89
CA LYS A 162 -5.39 -11.37 6.56
C LYS A 162 -6.55 -10.97 5.65
N LEU A 163 -6.26 -10.16 4.62
CA LEU A 163 -7.22 -9.74 3.61
C LEU A 163 -7.01 -10.54 2.32
N LYS A 164 -8.09 -11.13 1.79
CA LYS A 164 -8.05 -11.87 0.52
C LYS A 164 -8.58 -10.98 -0.60
N PHE A 165 -7.70 -10.64 -1.54
CA PHE A 165 -8.08 -9.88 -2.72
C PHE A 165 -8.16 -10.81 -3.93
N ALA A 166 -9.38 -11.07 -4.41
CA ALA A 166 -9.58 -11.75 -5.68
C ALA A 166 -9.11 -10.82 -6.81
N ARG A 167 -7.91 -11.06 -7.32
CA ARG A 167 -7.37 -10.27 -8.42
C ARG A 167 -7.89 -10.84 -9.74
N ARG A 168 -8.75 -10.10 -10.42
CA ARG A 168 -9.05 -10.37 -11.83
C ARG A 168 -7.76 -10.10 -12.61
N ARG A 169 -7.11 -11.15 -13.13
CA ARG A 169 -5.94 -11.00 -13.99
C ARG A 169 -6.45 -10.54 -15.36
N SER A 170 -6.09 -9.32 -15.75
CA SER A 170 -6.35 -8.78 -17.09
C SER A 170 -5.02 -8.67 -17.81
N ALA A 171 -4.97 -9.14 -19.05
CA ALA A 171 -3.84 -8.89 -19.95
C ALA A 171 -4.30 -8.00 -21.10
N LYS A 172 -3.44 -7.09 -21.55
CA LYS A 172 -3.71 -6.24 -22.71
C LYS A 172 -3.05 -6.84 -23.94
N VAL A 173 -3.81 -7.02 -25.01
CA VAL A 173 -3.28 -7.40 -26.32
C VAL A 173 -2.63 -6.16 -26.96
N MET A 174 -1.45 -6.31 -27.54
CA MET A 174 -0.70 -5.22 -28.18
C MET A 174 -0.02 -5.65 -29.48
N GLY A 175 0.28 -4.66 -30.32
CA GLY A 175 0.91 -4.86 -31.63
C GLY A 175 -0.08 -5.38 -32.67
N SER A 176 0.44 -6.14 -33.62
CA SER A 176 -0.31 -6.78 -34.71
C SER A 176 -1.52 -7.61 -34.24
N LEU A 177 -1.43 -8.23 -33.07
CA LEU A 177 -2.55 -8.99 -32.47
C LEU A 177 -3.76 -8.12 -32.10
N ALA A 178 -3.54 -6.82 -31.88
CA ALA A 178 -4.59 -5.85 -31.59
C ALA A 178 -5.16 -5.20 -32.86
N ASP A 179 -4.39 -5.20 -33.97
CA ASP A 179 -4.82 -4.71 -35.28
C ASP A 179 -5.71 -5.75 -35.98
N ARG A 180 -6.91 -5.97 -35.44
CA ARG A 180 -7.95 -6.79 -36.08
C ARG A 180 -9.02 -5.89 -36.68
N GLU A 181 -9.45 -6.19 -37.91
CA GLU A 181 -10.55 -5.45 -38.59
C GLU A 181 -11.91 -5.60 -37.88
N LYS A 182 -12.07 -6.66 -37.08
CA LYS A 182 -13.30 -6.93 -36.32
C LYS A 182 -13.02 -6.84 -34.83
N GLU A 183 -13.96 -6.25 -34.09
CA GLU A 183 -13.92 -6.28 -32.64
C GLU A 183 -13.92 -7.73 -32.13
N PRO A 184 -13.07 -8.04 -31.13
CA PRO A 184 -12.94 -9.39 -30.60
C PRO A 184 -14.24 -9.84 -29.92
N ARG A 185 -14.66 -11.08 -30.18
CA ARG A 185 -15.86 -11.66 -29.56
C ARG A 185 -15.49 -12.53 -28.35
N GLU A 186 -16.39 -12.59 -27.38
CA GLU A 186 -16.21 -13.49 -26.23
C GLU A 186 -16.18 -14.95 -26.71
N GLY A 187 -15.13 -15.68 -26.34
CA GLY A 187 -14.87 -17.05 -26.78
C GLY A 187 -13.92 -17.18 -27.98
N GLU A 188 -13.47 -16.07 -28.57
CA GLU A 188 -12.47 -16.08 -29.64
C GLU A 188 -11.07 -16.43 -29.10
N SER A 189 -10.38 -17.36 -29.77
CA SER A 189 -9.03 -17.77 -29.38
C SER A 189 -8.00 -16.67 -29.67
N VAL A 190 -7.15 -16.41 -28.68
CA VAL A 190 -6.00 -15.50 -28.80
C VAL A 190 -4.72 -16.30 -28.53
N SER A 191 -3.86 -16.39 -29.53
CA SER A 191 -2.53 -16.99 -29.42
C SER A 191 -1.46 -15.91 -29.44
N GLY A 192 -0.48 -16.00 -28.56
CA GLY A 192 0.58 -15.02 -28.44
C GLY A 192 1.43 -15.27 -27.21
N ILE A 193 2.46 -14.45 -27.04
CA ILE A 193 3.38 -14.52 -25.89
C ILE A 193 2.84 -13.61 -24.78
N LEU A 194 2.57 -14.19 -23.62
CA LEU A 194 2.18 -13.45 -22.42
C LEU A 194 3.42 -12.96 -21.67
N VAL A 195 3.62 -11.64 -21.66
CA VAL A 195 4.72 -10.97 -20.95
C VAL A 195 4.14 -10.30 -19.71
N THR A 196 4.65 -10.66 -18.52
CA THR A 196 4.22 -10.04 -17.26
C THR A 196 5.36 -9.29 -16.62
N GLN A 197 5.20 -7.98 -16.45
CA GLN A 197 6.16 -7.11 -15.78
C GLN A 197 5.44 -6.28 -14.73
N ASN A 198 5.91 -6.32 -13.48
CA ASN A 198 5.36 -5.54 -12.36
C ASN A 198 3.83 -5.63 -12.26
N PHE A 199 3.29 -6.84 -12.40
CA PHE A 199 1.86 -7.15 -12.39
C PHE A 199 1.01 -6.58 -13.52
N ASN A 200 1.64 -6.04 -14.56
CA ASN A 200 0.98 -5.67 -15.81
C ASN A 200 1.26 -6.78 -16.83
N SER A 201 0.21 -7.45 -17.27
CA SER A 201 0.29 -8.55 -18.23
C SER A 201 -0.07 -8.06 -19.62
N LYS A 202 0.74 -8.45 -20.60
CA LYS A 202 0.65 -8.02 -21.99
C LYS A 202 0.70 -9.25 -22.88
N ILE A 203 -0.16 -9.36 -23.89
CA ILE A 203 -0.11 -10.41 -24.90
C ILE A 203 0.40 -9.77 -26.18
N VAL A 204 1.50 -10.27 -26.71
CA VAL A 204 2.17 -9.75 -27.91
C VAL A 204 2.48 -10.86 -28.89
N SER A 205 2.60 -10.50 -30.17
CA SER A 205 3.03 -11.42 -31.22
C SER A 205 4.52 -11.71 -31.04
N PRO A 206 5.03 -12.90 -31.41
CA PRO A 206 6.47 -13.18 -31.40
C PRO A 206 7.30 -12.13 -32.17
N GLU A 207 6.75 -11.58 -33.25
CA GLU A 207 7.39 -10.57 -34.10
C GLU A 207 7.49 -9.21 -33.41
N ASP A 208 6.49 -8.88 -32.59
CA ASP A 208 6.37 -7.61 -31.86
C ASP A 208 7.10 -7.62 -30.50
N LEU A 209 7.61 -8.78 -30.09
CA LEU A 209 8.28 -8.96 -28.80
C LEU A 209 9.46 -7.98 -28.59
N PRO A 210 10.35 -7.74 -29.57
CA PRO A 210 11.46 -6.78 -29.42
C PRO A 210 10.99 -5.33 -29.31
N THR A 211 9.83 -5.00 -29.89
CA THR A 211 9.28 -3.64 -29.90
C THR A 211 8.70 -3.27 -28.54
N TYR A 212 8.00 -4.21 -27.89
CA TYR A 212 7.27 -3.97 -26.64
C TYR A 212 7.95 -4.51 -25.39
N THR A 213 9.09 -5.20 -25.53
CA THR A 213 9.86 -5.75 -24.42
C THR A 213 11.36 -5.55 -24.63
N GLN A 214 12.13 -5.61 -23.55
CA GLN A 214 13.60 -5.59 -23.62
C GLN A 214 14.19 -6.97 -23.97
N LEU A 215 13.35 -7.94 -24.31
CA LEU A 215 13.80 -9.29 -24.64
C LEU A 215 14.43 -9.28 -26.03
N ARG A 216 15.64 -9.81 -26.12
CA ARG A 216 16.27 -10.09 -27.40
C ARG A 216 15.69 -11.38 -27.94
N VAL A 217 15.06 -11.30 -29.10
CA VAL A 217 14.63 -12.47 -29.85
C VAL A 217 15.84 -12.96 -30.66
N GLY A 218 16.13 -14.25 -30.57
CA GLY A 218 17.17 -14.90 -31.35
C GLY A 218 16.67 -16.25 -31.84
N SER A 219 17.02 -16.61 -33.07
CA SER A 219 16.80 -17.93 -33.63
C SER A 219 18.11 -18.71 -33.63
N VAL A 220 18.06 -19.98 -33.26
CA VAL A 220 19.21 -20.90 -33.38
C VAL A 220 18.90 -21.86 -34.50
N SER A 221 19.73 -21.84 -35.56
CA SER A 221 19.67 -22.83 -36.63
C SER A 221 20.80 -23.84 -36.46
N SER A 222 20.47 -25.14 -36.48
CA SER A 222 21.46 -26.21 -36.52
C SER A 222 21.55 -26.76 -37.94
N ARG A 223 22.76 -26.84 -38.50
CA ARG A 223 23.01 -27.47 -39.80
C ARG A 223 23.88 -28.71 -39.56
N LEU A 224 23.35 -29.88 -39.90
CA LEU A 224 24.10 -31.13 -39.87
C LEU A 224 24.65 -31.44 -41.26
N HIS A 225 25.96 -31.67 -41.35
CA HIS A 225 26.60 -32.18 -42.56
C HIS A 225 26.73 -33.70 -42.44
N VAL A 226 25.99 -34.45 -43.27
CA VAL A 226 26.05 -35.91 -43.32
C VAL A 226 26.70 -36.32 -44.64
N PRO A 227 27.85 -37.02 -44.65
CA PRO A 227 28.42 -37.54 -45.88
C PRO A 227 27.53 -38.65 -46.43
N PHE A 228 27.17 -38.55 -47.71
CA PHE A 228 26.36 -39.56 -48.41
C PHE A 228 27.15 -40.10 -49.60
N VAL A 229 27.21 -41.44 -49.71
CA VAL A 229 27.89 -42.14 -50.80
C VAL A 229 26.84 -42.91 -51.59
N GLY A 230 26.41 -42.35 -52.71
CA GLY A 230 25.36 -42.92 -53.56
C GLY A 230 24.94 -41.94 -54.65
N GLN A 231 24.11 -42.40 -55.60
CA GLN A 231 23.55 -41.50 -56.61
C GLN A 231 22.42 -40.64 -56.00
N VAL A 232 22.28 -39.41 -56.51
CA VAL A 232 21.23 -38.48 -56.07
C VAL A 232 19.82 -39.07 -56.26
N SER A 233 19.63 -39.89 -57.29
CA SER A 233 18.39 -40.64 -57.54
C SER A 233 17.99 -41.57 -56.40
N THR A 234 18.96 -42.23 -55.76
CA THR A 234 18.73 -43.12 -54.61
C THR A 234 18.36 -42.31 -53.37
N LEU A 235 19.04 -41.18 -53.14
CA LEU A 235 18.70 -40.27 -52.04
C LEU A 235 17.28 -39.70 -52.21
N ARG A 236 16.92 -39.30 -53.43
CA ARG A 236 15.57 -38.83 -53.78
C ARG A 236 14.49 -39.88 -53.49
N LEU A 237 14.75 -41.15 -53.80
CA LEU A 237 13.83 -42.24 -53.51
C LEU A 237 13.60 -42.37 -51.99
N PHE A 238 14.67 -42.43 -51.21
CA PHE A 238 14.58 -42.57 -49.74
C PHE A 238 13.90 -41.35 -49.08
N LEU A 239 14.20 -40.14 -49.54
CA LEU A 239 13.56 -38.93 -49.02
C LEU A 239 12.06 -38.91 -49.33
N ASN A 240 11.64 -39.35 -50.51
CA ASN A 240 10.21 -39.44 -50.87
C ASN A 240 9.47 -40.62 -50.22
N GLU A 241 10.20 -41.64 -49.77
CA GLU A 241 9.64 -42.72 -48.97
C GLU A 241 9.37 -42.25 -47.54
N MET A 242 10.29 -41.48 -46.96
CA MET A 242 10.22 -40.99 -45.57
C MET A 242 9.39 -39.72 -45.40
N PHE A 243 9.35 -38.83 -46.39
CA PHE A 243 8.70 -37.52 -46.30
C PHE A 243 7.74 -37.29 -47.47
N THR A 244 6.65 -36.58 -47.21
CA THR A 244 5.65 -36.17 -48.19
C THR A 244 5.92 -34.76 -48.72
N GLY A 245 5.93 -34.59 -50.04
CA GLY A 245 6.05 -33.24 -50.63
C GLY A 245 7.46 -32.66 -50.63
N VAL A 246 8.48 -33.51 -50.81
CA VAL A 246 9.87 -33.06 -51.02
C VAL A 246 9.96 -32.21 -52.28
N ILE A 247 10.42 -30.97 -52.14
CA ILE A 247 10.65 -30.05 -53.26
C ILE A 247 12.13 -30.11 -53.62
N GLU A 248 12.42 -30.35 -54.89
CA GLU A 248 13.78 -30.38 -55.42
C GLU A 248 14.03 -29.13 -56.26
N THR A 249 15.13 -28.46 -55.97
CA THR A 249 15.62 -27.30 -56.71
C THR A 249 17.06 -27.54 -57.11
N GLU A 250 17.34 -27.40 -58.40
CA GLU A 250 18.70 -27.45 -58.95
C GLU A 250 19.20 -26.02 -59.13
N ASN A 251 20.28 -25.67 -58.44
CA ASN A 251 20.94 -24.39 -58.63
C ASN A 251 22.12 -24.59 -59.59
N GLU A 252 21.98 -24.08 -60.83
CA GLU A 252 23.04 -24.14 -61.84
C GLU A 252 24.15 -23.09 -61.61
N GLU A 253 23.87 -22.05 -60.81
CA GLU A 253 24.80 -20.95 -60.53
C GLU A 253 25.86 -21.30 -59.47
N GLU A 254 25.54 -22.17 -58.50
CA GLU A 254 26.48 -22.64 -57.48
C GLU A 254 26.99 -24.04 -57.83
N LYS A 255 28.27 -24.14 -58.20
CA LYS A 255 28.92 -25.42 -58.48
C LYS A 255 29.51 -26.02 -57.22
N GLY A 256 29.23 -27.31 -56.98
CA GLY A 256 29.85 -28.09 -55.92
C GLY A 256 31.35 -28.28 -56.16
N HIS A 257 32.05 -28.83 -55.16
CA HIS A 257 33.52 -29.02 -55.20
C HIS A 257 34.00 -29.85 -56.40
N ASP A 258 33.14 -30.72 -56.93
CA ASP A 258 33.41 -31.58 -58.09
C ASP A 258 32.89 -31.01 -59.44
N GLY A 259 32.42 -29.75 -59.45
CA GLY A 259 31.93 -29.08 -60.66
C GLY A 259 30.48 -29.42 -61.07
N ASN A 260 29.83 -30.33 -60.34
CA ASN A 260 28.40 -30.67 -60.51
C ASN A 260 27.48 -29.62 -59.88
N ALA A 261 26.25 -29.51 -60.42
CA ALA A 261 25.20 -28.65 -59.88
C ALA A 261 24.80 -29.08 -58.46
N ILE A 262 24.54 -28.10 -57.59
CA ILE A 262 24.06 -28.36 -56.24
C ILE A 262 22.55 -28.63 -56.31
N VAL A 263 22.15 -29.81 -55.84
CA VAL A 263 20.75 -30.21 -55.71
C VAL A 263 20.30 -29.97 -54.27
N THR A 264 19.27 -29.14 -54.08
CA THR A 264 18.69 -28.83 -52.77
C THR A 264 17.33 -29.49 -52.64
N PHE A 265 17.19 -30.33 -51.62
CA PHE A 265 15.92 -30.93 -51.22
C PHE A 265 15.35 -30.16 -50.02
N SER A 266 14.16 -29.57 -50.16
CA SER A 266 13.44 -28.91 -49.07
C SER A 266 12.26 -29.77 -48.61
N PHE A 267 12.18 -30.01 -47.30
CA PHE A 267 11.13 -30.80 -46.64
C PHE A 267 10.92 -30.25 -45.22
N HIS A 268 9.68 -30.30 -44.71
CA HIS A 268 9.30 -29.80 -43.38
C HIS A 268 9.02 -30.94 -42.38
N GLU A 269 9.20 -30.69 -41.08
CA GLU A 269 8.99 -31.71 -40.02
C GLU A 269 7.57 -32.28 -39.99
N ASP A 270 6.55 -31.51 -40.37
CA ASP A 270 5.15 -31.95 -40.41
C ASP A 270 4.82 -32.92 -41.57
N GLN A 271 5.83 -33.33 -42.35
CA GLN A 271 5.65 -34.12 -43.57
C GLN A 271 6.20 -35.55 -43.48
N VAL A 272 6.66 -36.00 -42.30
CA VAL A 272 7.11 -37.40 -42.11
C VAL A 272 5.93 -38.36 -42.34
N ARG A 273 6.12 -39.40 -43.15
CA ARG A 273 5.15 -40.48 -43.36
C ARG A 273 5.08 -41.46 -42.19
#